data_AF-A0A1F9N2I6-F1
#
_entry.id   AF-A0A1F9N2I6-F1
#
_cell.length_a   1.000
_cell.length_b   1.000
_cell.length_c   1.000
_cell.angle_alpha   90.00
_cell.angle_beta   90.00
_cell.angle_gamma   90.00
#
_symmetry.space_group_name_H-M   'P 1'
#
loop_
_entity.id
_entity.type
_entity.pdbx_description
1 polymer ?
#
loop_
_entity_poly.entity_id
_entity_poly.type
_entity_poly.pdbx_seq_one_letter_code
_entity_poly.pdbx_strand_id
1 'polypeptide(L)'
;MKLTNPESIQESEKEFIDTINAELDWDAIEKMLFEKHSLTLQEEIDYKNGDLVVYKNRIAYKFDFEIKVPLSVIFNREGECLELSTIREGFEKTEPYSQRTGQEDKVSQMALNIADMISEINQGDE
;
A
#
# COMPACT_ATOMS: atom_id res chain seq x y z
N MET A 1 -46.50 -18.81 10.52
CA MET A 1 -46.27 -18.73 11.98
C MET A 1 -44.92 -18.06 12.19
N LYS A 2 -44.79 -17.12 13.14
CA LYS A 2 -43.52 -16.47 13.51
C LYS A 2 -43.13 -16.93 14.92
N LEU A 3 -41.88 -17.35 15.11
CA LEU A 3 -41.37 -17.88 16.39
C LEU A 3 -40.73 -16.79 17.27
N THR A 4 -40.31 -15.68 16.68
CA THR A 4 -39.70 -14.54 17.36
C THR A 4 -39.96 -13.25 16.57
N ASN A 5 -39.62 -12.10 17.16
CA ASN A 5 -39.67 -10.81 16.50
C ASN A 5 -38.49 -10.67 15.50
N PRO A 6 -38.74 -10.45 14.20
CA PRO A 6 -37.68 -10.20 13.22
C PRO A 6 -36.77 -9.02 13.59
N GLU A 7 -37.30 -7.97 14.22
CA GLU A 7 -36.50 -6.81 14.63
C GLU A 7 -35.45 -7.18 15.68
N SER A 8 -35.81 -8.06 16.62
CA SER A 8 -34.86 -8.55 17.64
C SER A 8 -33.74 -9.38 17.02
N ILE A 9 -34.01 -10.15 15.95
CA ILE A 9 -32.97 -10.87 15.21
C ILE A 9 -32.02 -9.86 14.55
N GLN A 10 -32.57 -8.87 13.84
CA GLN A 10 -31.77 -7.87 13.12
C GLN A 10 -30.90 -7.02 14.06
N GLU A 11 -31.44 -6.66 15.23
CA GLU A 11 -30.69 -5.96 16.27
C GLU A 11 -29.53 -6.83 16.80
N SER A 12 -29.80 -8.11 17.09
CA SER A 12 -28.75 -9.05 17.53
C SER A 12 -27.69 -9.29 16.45
N GLU A 13 -28.07 -9.38 15.17
CA GLU A 13 -27.14 -9.49 14.05
C GLU A 13 -26.23 -8.26 13.95
N LYS A 14 -26.80 -7.06 14.12
CA LYS A 14 -26.03 -5.81 14.14
C LYS A 14 -25.04 -5.77 15.31
N GLU A 15 -25.49 -6.06 16.53
CA GLU A 15 -24.61 -6.12 17.71
C GLU A 15 -23.47 -7.14 17.54
N PHE A 16 -23.77 -8.28 16.90
CA PHE A 16 -22.77 -9.28 16.59
C PHE A 16 -21.74 -8.78 15.57
N ILE A 17 -22.16 -8.10 14.50
CA ILE A 17 -21.27 -7.47 13.52
C ILE A 17 -20.41 -6.38 14.18
N ASP A 18 -21.00 -5.54 15.03
CA ASP A 18 -20.28 -4.48 15.74
C ASP A 18 -19.20 -5.07 16.69
N THR A 19 -19.51 -6.20 17.34
CA THR A 19 -18.56 -6.95 18.16
C THR A 19 -17.40 -7.47 17.33
N ILE A 20 -17.66 -8.08 16.16
CA ILE A 20 -16.59 -8.56 15.28
C ILE A 20 -15.74 -7.38 14.78
N ASN A 21 -16.36 -6.26 14.39
CA ASN A 21 -15.67 -5.06 13.90
C ASN A 21 -14.67 -4.51 14.95
N ALA A 22 -15.04 -4.52 16.23
CA ALA A 22 -14.19 -4.06 17.32
C ALA A 22 -12.99 -4.99 17.58
N GLU A 23 -13.11 -6.28 17.24
CA GLU A 23 -12.07 -7.30 17.44
C GLU A 23 -11.20 -7.51 16.19
N LEU A 24 -11.41 -6.76 15.11
CA LEU A 24 -10.58 -6.86 13.91
C LEU A 24 -9.15 -6.40 14.22
N ASP A 25 -8.17 -7.17 13.74
CA ASP A 25 -6.75 -6.83 13.81
C ASP A 25 -6.43 -5.77 12.75
N TRP A 26 -6.53 -4.51 13.17
CA TRP A 26 -6.28 -3.35 12.31
C TRP A 26 -4.84 -3.25 11.82
N ASP A 27 -3.86 -3.67 12.63
CA ASP A 27 -2.45 -3.69 12.25
C ASP A 27 -2.22 -4.68 11.10
N ALA A 28 -2.86 -5.87 11.16
CA ALA A 28 -2.83 -6.84 10.07
C ALA A 28 -3.52 -6.31 8.81
N ILE A 29 -4.67 -5.66 8.94
CA ILE A 29 -5.39 -5.04 7.82
C ILE A 29 -4.54 -3.95 7.16
N GLU A 30 -3.90 -3.08 7.95
CA GLU A 30 -2.98 -2.06 7.47
C GLU A 30 -1.83 -2.68 6.68
N LYS A 31 -1.17 -3.70 7.24
CA LYS A 31 -0.07 -4.38 6.56
C LYS A 31 -0.51 -4.98 5.23
N MET A 32 -1.69 -5.60 5.18
CA MET A 32 -2.23 -6.17 3.93
C MET A 32 -2.54 -5.09 2.89
N LEU A 33 -3.02 -3.92 3.30
CA LEU A 33 -3.27 -2.77 2.43
C LEU A 33 -1.96 -2.19 1.90
N PHE A 34 -0.93 -2.07 2.75
CA PHE A 34 0.41 -1.64 2.36
C PHE A 34 1.03 -2.59 1.34
N GLU A 35 0.99 -3.90 1.57
CA GLU A 35 1.55 -4.89 0.65
C GLU A 35 0.86 -4.88 -0.72
N LYS A 36 -0.45 -4.65 -0.76
CA LYS A 36 -1.23 -4.72 -2.00
C LYS A 36 -1.23 -3.41 -2.79
N HIS A 37 -1.23 -2.27 -2.11
CA HIS A 37 -1.44 -0.96 -2.73
C HIS A 37 -0.35 0.07 -2.41
N SER A 38 0.68 -0.29 -1.62
CA SER A 38 1.77 0.61 -1.17
C SER A 38 1.27 1.85 -0.41
N LEU A 39 0.09 1.75 0.20
CA LEU A 39 -0.49 2.76 1.06
C LEU A 39 -0.09 2.47 2.52
N THR A 40 0.60 3.40 3.16
CA THR A 40 0.89 3.34 4.61
C THR A 40 -0.26 4.02 5.34
N LEU A 41 -0.85 3.33 6.32
CA LEU A 41 -2.10 3.74 6.93
C LEU A 41 -1.83 4.72 8.09
N GLN A 42 -1.44 5.95 7.73
CA GLN A 42 -1.73 7.13 8.56
C GLN A 42 -3.12 7.71 8.26
N GLU A 43 -3.91 6.94 7.52
CA GLU A 43 -5.14 7.37 6.86
C GLU A 43 -6.33 7.07 7.76
N GLU A 44 -7.28 8.00 7.84
CA GLU A 44 -8.56 7.73 8.52
C GLU A 44 -9.27 6.59 7.79
N ILE A 45 -9.42 5.44 8.46
CA ILE A 45 -10.31 4.36 8.00
C ILE A 45 -11.69 4.63 8.56
N ASP A 46 -12.65 4.86 7.67
CA ASP A 46 -14.06 4.99 8.01
C ASP A 46 -14.77 3.67 7.76
N TYR A 47 -15.27 3.02 8.82
CA TYR A 47 -16.20 1.90 8.69
C TYR A 47 -17.52 2.35 8.06
N LYS A 48 -17.99 1.61 7.05
CA LYS A 48 -19.24 1.92 6.33
C LYS A 48 -20.34 0.92 6.62
N ASN A 49 -20.03 -0.37 6.51
CA ASN A 49 -21.04 -1.41 6.64
C ASN A 49 -20.41 -2.78 6.93
N GLY A 50 -21.17 -3.63 7.61
CA GLY A 50 -20.81 -5.00 7.94
C GLY A 50 -22.01 -5.92 7.71
N ASP A 51 -21.79 -7.09 7.12
CA ASP A 51 -22.87 -7.99 6.72
C ASP A 51 -22.48 -9.47 6.82
N LEU A 52 -23.48 -10.32 6.99
CA LEU A 52 -23.34 -11.79 6.90
C LEU A 52 -23.64 -12.24 5.47
N VAL A 53 -22.65 -12.85 4.82
CA VAL A 53 -22.76 -13.29 3.43
C VAL A 53 -22.50 -14.78 3.30
N VAL A 54 -23.07 -15.42 2.27
CA VAL A 54 -22.71 -16.79 1.90
C VAL A 54 -21.55 -16.73 0.90
N TYR A 55 -20.36 -17.14 1.33
CA TYR A 55 -19.18 -17.23 0.49
C TYR A 55 -18.69 -18.66 0.40
N LYS A 56 -18.59 -19.21 -0.82
CA LYS A 56 -18.18 -20.60 -1.08
C LYS A 56 -18.95 -21.61 -0.22
N ASN A 57 -20.28 -21.46 -0.18
CA ASN A 57 -21.19 -22.35 0.54
C ASN A 57 -20.95 -22.39 2.07
N ARG A 58 -20.38 -21.33 2.64
CA ARG A 58 -20.16 -21.11 4.07
C ARG A 58 -20.59 -19.70 4.45
N ILE A 59 -21.04 -19.52 5.70
CA ILE A 59 -21.29 -18.20 6.26
C ILE A 59 -19.94 -17.49 6.42
N ALA A 60 -19.87 -16.24 5.99
CA ALA A 60 -18.72 -15.37 6.11
C ALA A 60 -19.16 -13.94 6.48
N TYR A 61 -18.21 -13.13 6.90
CA TYR A 61 -18.44 -11.76 7.33
C TYR A 61 -17.77 -10.82 6.35
N LYS A 62 -18.53 -9.86 5.83
CA LYS A 62 -18.04 -8.85 4.91
C LYS A 62 -18.06 -7.51 5.61
N PHE A 63 -16.94 -6.81 5.60
CA PHE A 63 -16.81 -5.44 6.10
C PHE A 63 -16.36 -4.53 4.96
N ASP A 64 -17.04 -3.40 4.83
CA ASP A 64 -16.69 -2.33 3.90
C ASP A 64 -16.11 -1.16 4.68
N PHE A 65 -14.93 -0.73 4.23
CA PHE A 65 -14.19 0.41 4.79
C PHE A 65 -13.89 1.40 3.67
N GLU A 66 -13.91 2.69 3.98
CA GLU A 66 -13.33 3.73 3.13
C GLU A 66 -12.06 4.26 3.77
N ILE A 67 -11.10 4.63 2.93
CA ILE A 67 -9.80 5.13 3.38
C ILE A 67 -9.55 6.48 2.71
N LYS A 68 -9.17 7.47 3.51
CA LYS A 68 -8.80 8.80 3.01
C LYS A 68 -7.29 8.96 2.91
N VAL A 69 -6.80 8.97 1.67
CA VAL A 69 -5.38 9.16 1.36
C VAL A 69 -5.09 10.65 1.16
N PRO A 70 -4.22 11.29 1.97
CA PRO A 70 -3.76 12.65 1.69
C PRO A 70 -2.80 12.64 0.49
N LEU A 71 -3.13 13.40 -0.55
CA LEU A 71 -2.38 13.46 -1.81
C LEU A 71 -1.80 14.86 -2.05
N SER A 72 -0.59 14.89 -2.59
CA SER A 72 0.09 16.07 -3.10
C SER A 72 0.39 15.87 -4.58
N VAL A 73 0.14 16.90 -5.40
CA VAL A 73 0.37 16.90 -6.84
C VAL A 73 1.16 18.13 -7.23
N ILE A 74 2.23 17.95 -7.99
CA ILE A 74 2.99 19.02 -8.61
C ILE A 74 2.81 18.91 -10.13
N PHE A 75 2.46 20.02 -10.77
CA PHE A 75 2.33 20.11 -12.22
C PHE A 75 2.88 21.44 -12.73
N ASN A 76 3.31 21.49 -14.00
CA ASN A 76 3.87 22.71 -14.61
C ASN A 76 2.78 23.62 -15.21
N ARG A 77 3.19 24.75 -15.80
CA ARG A 77 2.26 25.75 -16.38
C ARG A 77 1.55 25.24 -17.63
N GLU A 78 2.16 24.27 -18.29
CA GLU A 78 1.67 23.58 -19.48
C GLU A 78 0.62 22.50 -19.12
N GLY A 79 0.46 22.19 -17.82
CA GLY A 79 -0.51 21.21 -17.32
C GLY A 79 0.03 19.79 -17.19
N GLU A 80 1.34 19.59 -17.34
CA GLU A 80 1.98 18.28 -17.21
C GLU A 80 2.24 17.94 -15.75
N CYS A 81 1.85 16.73 -15.33
CA CYS A 81 2.14 16.22 -14.00
C CYS A 81 3.64 15.96 -13.85
N LEU A 82 4.27 16.61 -12.87
CA LEU A 82 5.68 16.45 -12.53
C LEU A 82 5.86 15.46 -11.37
N GLU A 83 4.95 15.48 -10.39
CA GLU A 83 5.02 14.62 -9.21
C GLU A 83 3.63 14.33 -8.64
N LEU A 84 3.43 13.11 -8.15
CA LEU A 84 2.29 12.69 -7.34
C LEU A 84 2.83 11.95 -6.12
N SER A 85 2.50 12.41 -4.92
CA SER A 85 2.95 11.80 -3.67
C SER A 85 1.84 11.74 -2.63
N THR A 86 1.96 10.82 -1.67
CA THR A 86 1.13 10.80 -0.47
C THR A 86 1.84 11.54 0.65
N ILE A 87 1.11 12.31 1.47
CA ILE A 87 1.70 13.03 2.60
C ILE A 87 1.99 12.02 3.71
N ARG A 88 3.26 11.89 4.12
CA ARG A 88 3.70 11.03 5.24
C ARG A 88 4.14 11.89 6.42
N GLU A 89 3.49 11.82 7.57
CA GLU A 89 3.98 12.41 8.82
C GLU A 89 4.56 11.33 9.74
N GLY A 90 5.86 11.03 9.60
CA GLY A 90 6.59 10.31 10.63
C GLY A 90 6.64 8.79 10.48
N PHE A 91 7.46 8.33 9.54
CA PHE A 91 8.35 7.20 9.77
C PHE A 91 9.72 7.61 9.22
N GLU A 92 10.77 7.50 10.03
CA GLU A 92 12.13 7.70 9.55
C GLU A 92 12.34 6.86 8.30
N LYS A 93 12.84 7.51 7.24
CA LYS A 93 13.17 6.91 5.95
C LYS A 93 13.87 5.57 6.16
N THR A 94 13.15 4.48 5.95
CA THR A 94 13.73 3.38 5.19
C THR A 94 13.39 3.68 3.75
N GLU A 95 14.46 3.95 2.99
CA GLU A 95 14.48 4.29 1.57
C GLU A 95 13.37 3.57 0.77
N PRO A 96 12.57 4.30 -0.02
CA PRO A 96 11.61 3.66 -0.92
C PRO A 96 12.36 2.84 -1.97
N TYR A 97 11.98 1.57 -2.09
CA TYR A 97 12.34 0.72 -3.21
C TYR A 97 11.78 1.32 -4.50
N SER A 98 12.56 2.16 -5.16
CA SER A 98 12.32 2.56 -6.54
C SER A 98 12.53 1.34 -7.44
N GLN A 99 11.44 0.81 -7.99
CA GLN A 99 11.51 -0.09 -9.12
C GLN A 99 12.01 0.67 -10.36
N ARG A 100 13.27 0.38 -10.71
CA ARG A 100 13.88 0.38 -12.06
C ARG A 100 14.19 1.71 -12.76
N THR A 101 15.47 2.07 -12.71
CA THR A 101 16.37 2.21 -13.90
C THR A 101 17.80 1.75 -13.54
N GLY A 102 17.95 0.50 -13.08
CA GLY A 102 19.26 -0.09 -12.78
C GLY A 102 19.90 -0.72 -14.01
N GLN A 103 20.37 0.07 -14.97
CA GLN A 103 21.23 -0.44 -16.04
C GLN A 103 22.31 0.52 -16.56
N GLU A 104 22.42 1.73 -16.03
CA GLU A 104 23.48 2.68 -16.44
C GLU A 104 24.73 2.65 -15.53
N ASP A 105 24.60 2.33 -14.24
CA ASP A 105 25.75 2.34 -13.31
C ASP A 105 26.76 1.21 -13.56
N LYS A 106 26.28 0.00 -13.92
CA LYS A 106 27.18 -1.12 -14.22
C LYS A 106 27.97 -0.90 -15.50
N VAL A 107 27.38 -0.21 -16.48
CA VAL A 107 28.06 0.12 -17.75
C VAL A 107 29.10 1.20 -17.52
N SER A 108 28.78 2.22 -16.70
CA SER A 108 29.75 3.26 -16.30
C SER A 108 30.92 2.69 -15.50
N GLN A 109 30.68 1.77 -14.56
CA GLN A 109 31.75 1.10 -13.80
C GLN A 109 32.55 0.12 -14.64
N MET A 110 31.93 -0.60 -15.59
CA MET A 110 32.70 -1.42 -16.54
C MET A 110 33.54 -0.55 -17.50
N ALA A 111 33.02 0.60 -17.94
CA ALA A 111 33.77 1.51 -18.81
C ALA A 111 34.98 2.14 -18.08
N LEU A 112 34.85 2.48 -16.80
CA LEU A 112 35.97 2.96 -15.97
C LEU A 112 37.05 1.89 -15.80
N ASN A 113 36.67 0.65 -15.46
CA ASN A 113 37.62 -0.45 -15.31
C ASN A 113 38.35 -0.80 -16.62
N ILE A 114 37.66 -0.70 -17.77
CA ILE A 114 38.29 -0.93 -19.08
C ILE A 114 39.26 0.22 -19.43
N ALA A 115 38.91 1.47 -19.10
CA ALA A 115 39.77 2.63 -19.34
C ALA A 115 41.07 2.57 -18.51
N ASP A 116 40.99 2.09 -17.28
CA ASP A 116 42.17 1.89 -16.42
C ASP A 116 43.08 0.77 -16.97
N MET A 117 42.51 -0.36 -17.42
CA MET A 117 43.29 -1.45 -18.02
C MET A 117 43.96 -1.06 -19.35
N ILE A 118 43.32 -0.23 -20.17
CA ILE A 118 43.92 0.26 -21.43
C ILE A 118 45.05 1.27 -21.15
N SER A 119 44.93 2.04 -20.08
CA SER A 119 45.96 3.01 -19.67
C SER A 119 47.24 2.32 -19.19
N GLU A 120 47.14 1.18 -18.51
CA GLU A 120 48.29 0.37 -18.10
C GLU A 120 49.02 -0.27 -19.29
N ILE A 121 48.29 -0.69 -20.34
CA ILE A 121 48.89 -1.30 -21.53
C ILE A 121 49.71 -0.29 -22.34
N ASN A 122 49.30 0.98 -22.37
CA ASN A 122 49.99 2.04 -23.12
C ASN A 122 51.18 2.67 -22.38
N GLN A 123 51.43 2.30 -21.12
CA GLN A 123 52.56 2.80 -20.31
C GLN A 123 53.67 1.76 -20.11
N GLY A 124 53.57 0.60 -20.79
CA GLY A 124 54.47 -0.54 -20.62
C GLY A 124 55.49 -0.77 -21.74
N ASP A 125 55.85 0.25 -22.52
CA ASP A 125 56.94 0.18 -23.51
C ASP A 125 57.96 1.32 -23.29
N GLU A 126 58.86 1.14 -22.31
CA GLU A 126 60.28 1.53 -22.37
C GLU A 126 61.15 0.48 -21.64
#